data_AF-A0ABD3NZB6-F1
#
_entry.id   AF-A0ABD3NZB6-F1
#
_cell.length_a   1.000
_cell.length_b   1.000
_cell.length_c   1.000
_cell.angle_alpha   90.00
_cell.angle_beta   90.00
_cell.angle_gamma   90.00
#
_symmetry.space_group_name_H-M   'P 1'
#
loop_
_entity.id
_entity.type
_entity.pdbx_description
1 polymer ?
#
loop_
_entity_poly.entity_id
_entity_poly.type
_entity_poly.pdbx_seq_one_letter_code
_entity_poly.pdbx_strand_id
1 'polypeptide(L)'
;MRTKNKGRSRRKTAACTNKKPSSTSVTCAVCGVGDGKYKCPKCRAPFCCVQCSKDHKTNQCPATVGSNNPSPAATSHPTDAVTKESQYVPSTILKSTKIVRKRKREKEEEDSDDEEPGFTITPEMKKRLEQSAWLRKELKDGGLRYLIGMIDAASDDEEEDCNKKRSNKKGSKYEGVTPRVLALARSKCSHPKFASFVDQMLSTAGVLQPVEGVDNEGQLSLVNVPRSCRSQTDDGRDSTVCSSDEESSGSDDSSSSDSDDDGE
;
A
#
# COMPACT_ATOMS: atom_id res chain seq x y z
N MET A 1 39.89 8.93 -22.40
CA MET A 1 40.71 7.72 -22.12
C MET A 1 39.79 6.52 -22.01
N ARG A 2 39.96 5.52 -22.89
CA ARG A 2 39.10 4.35 -23.05
C ARG A 2 39.67 3.16 -22.28
N THR A 3 38.95 2.60 -21.32
CA THR A 3 39.33 1.32 -20.70
C THR A 3 38.48 0.18 -21.30
N LYS A 4 39.18 -0.68 -22.06
CA LYS A 4 38.70 -1.91 -22.66
C LYS A 4 38.70 -3.00 -21.59
N ASN A 5 37.56 -3.62 -21.27
CA ASN A 5 37.54 -4.83 -20.46
C ASN A 5 37.33 -6.08 -21.34
N LYS A 6 38.41 -6.85 -21.45
CA LYS A 6 38.52 -8.13 -22.16
C LYS A 6 38.08 -9.27 -21.23
N GLY A 7 37.17 -10.11 -21.73
CA GLY A 7 37.35 -11.55 -21.84
C GLY A 7 37.37 -12.41 -20.57
N ARG A 8 36.45 -13.37 -20.53
CA ARG A 8 36.59 -14.74 -19.97
C ARG A 8 35.23 -15.44 -20.11
N SER A 9 35.07 -16.70 -20.44
CA SER A 9 35.95 -17.73 -20.98
C SER A 9 34.98 -18.86 -21.35
N ARG A 10 34.93 -19.24 -22.63
CA ARG A 10 34.19 -20.41 -23.11
C ARG A 10 34.86 -21.66 -22.53
N ARG A 11 34.13 -22.47 -21.74
CA ARG A 11 34.55 -23.85 -21.46
C ARG A 11 33.65 -24.84 -22.19
N LYS A 12 34.37 -25.73 -22.88
CA LYS A 12 33.96 -26.82 -23.75
C LYS A 12 33.11 -27.86 -23.04
N THR A 13 32.18 -28.37 -23.84
CA THR A 13 31.39 -29.60 -23.69
C THR A 13 32.23 -30.85 -23.48
N ALA A 14 31.84 -31.69 -22.52
CA ALA A 14 32.21 -33.11 -22.48
C ALA A 14 30.92 -33.94 -22.40
N ALA A 15 30.71 -34.77 -23.42
CA ALA A 15 29.61 -35.72 -23.52
C ALA A 15 29.93 -36.97 -22.69
N CYS A 16 28.98 -37.36 -21.83
CA CYS A 16 28.97 -38.67 -21.19
C CYS A 16 27.57 -39.27 -21.36
N THR A 17 27.44 -40.09 -22.40
CA THR A 17 26.29 -40.97 -22.61
C THR A 17 26.44 -42.20 -21.72
N ASN A 18 25.75 -42.21 -20.58
CA ASN A 18 25.65 -43.38 -19.71
C ASN A 18 24.18 -43.78 -19.57
N LYS A 19 23.76 -44.77 -20.37
CA LYS A 19 22.41 -45.37 -20.27
C LYS A 19 22.42 -46.36 -19.11
N LYS A 20 21.70 -46.03 -18.04
CA LYS A 20 21.35 -46.89 -16.90
C LYS A 20 19.83 -46.92 -16.69
N PRO A 21 19.29 -47.97 -16.06
CA PRO A 21 18.02 -48.59 -16.44
C PRO A 21 16.76 -47.91 -15.88
N SER A 22 15.73 -47.93 -16.73
CA SER A 22 14.27 -47.88 -16.46
C SER A 22 13.84 -47.19 -15.17
N SER A 23 13.84 -45.85 -15.21
CA SER A 23 13.06 -45.02 -14.31
C SER A 23 11.59 -45.39 -14.41
N THR A 24 10.94 -45.72 -13.30
CA THR A 24 9.49 -45.60 -13.18
C THR A 24 9.12 -44.21 -13.67
N SER A 25 8.34 -44.13 -14.76
CA SER A 25 7.95 -42.86 -15.36
C SER A 25 7.05 -42.13 -14.38
N VAL A 26 7.66 -41.25 -13.59
CA VAL A 26 6.96 -40.39 -12.65
C VAL A 26 6.13 -39.42 -13.49
N THR A 27 4.81 -39.57 -13.48
CA THR A 27 3.90 -38.70 -14.20
C THR A 27 3.73 -37.35 -13.49
N CYS A 28 3.36 -36.33 -14.24
CA CYS A 28 3.06 -35.01 -13.71
C CYS A 28 1.91 -35.08 -12.70
N ALA A 29 2.14 -34.58 -11.48
CA ALA A 29 1.11 -34.56 -10.43
C ALA A 29 -0.07 -33.62 -10.73
N VAL A 30 0.03 -32.76 -11.74
CA VAL A 30 -1.01 -31.77 -12.10
C VAL A 30 -1.91 -32.28 -13.22
N CYS A 31 -1.32 -32.72 -14.33
CA CYS A 31 -2.09 -33.18 -15.49
C CYS A 31 -2.16 -34.70 -15.63
N GLY A 32 -1.32 -35.47 -14.92
CA GLY A 32 -1.27 -36.93 -15.01
C GLY A 32 -0.69 -37.51 -16.31
N VAL A 33 -0.55 -36.70 -17.37
CA VAL A 33 -0.20 -37.18 -18.72
C VAL A 33 1.29 -37.06 -19.05
N GLY A 34 1.94 -35.96 -18.64
CA GLY A 34 3.32 -35.69 -19.04
C GLY A 34 4.38 -36.28 -18.12
N ASP A 35 5.58 -36.52 -18.65
CA ASP A 35 6.74 -36.93 -17.86
C ASP A 35 7.12 -35.83 -16.85
N GLY A 36 7.23 -36.19 -15.58
CA GLY A 36 7.56 -35.32 -14.45
C GLY A 36 9.01 -34.82 -14.45
N LYS A 37 9.42 -34.13 -15.52
CA LYS A 37 10.79 -33.66 -15.77
C LYS A 37 11.31 -32.70 -14.70
N TYR A 38 10.42 -31.95 -14.06
CA TYR A 38 10.75 -30.94 -13.07
C TYR A 38 10.12 -31.28 -11.71
N LYS A 39 10.69 -30.75 -10.61
CA LYS A 39 10.22 -31.00 -9.24
C LYS A 39 10.00 -29.68 -8.49
N CYS A 40 8.96 -29.63 -7.67
CA CYS A 40 8.67 -28.45 -6.84
C CYS A 40 9.71 -28.34 -5.70
N PRO A 41 10.35 -27.18 -5.46
CA PRO A 41 11.32 -27.04 -4.37
C PRO A 41 10.69 -27.15 -2.97
N LYS A 42 9.37 -26.91 -2.85
CA LYS A 42 8.66 -26.95 -1.55
C LYS A 42 8.19 -28.35 -1.16
N CYS A 43 7.55 -29.08 -2.08
CA CYS A 43 6.94 -30.38 -1.80
C CYS A 43 7.51 -31.55 -2.62
N ARG A 44 8.48 -31.28 -3.51
CA ARG A 44 9.11 -32.25 -4.43
C ARG A 44 8.15 -32.93 -5.42
N ALA A 45 6.92 -32.45 -5.57
CA ALA A 45 5.97 -32.97 -6.54
C ALA A 45 6.49 -32.81 -7.99
N PRO A 46 6.36 -33.84 -8.84
CA PRO A 46 6.81 -33.85 -10.23
C PRO A 46 5.84 -33.10 -11.16
N PHE A 47 6.36 -32.34 -12.13
CA PHE A 47 5.54 -31.70 -13.17
C PHE A 47 6.22 -31.67 -14.55
N CYS A 48 5.41 -31.66 -15.61
CA CYS A 48 5.91 -31.78 -16.99
C CYS A 48 6.34 -30.44 -17.62
N CYS A 49 5.71 -29.33 -17.22
CA CYS A 49 5.98 -28.02 -17.80
C CYS A 49 5.80 -26.87 -16.80
N VAL A 50 6.21 -25.67 -17.21
CA VAL A 50 6.10 -24.45 -16.40
C VAL A 50 4.64 -24.11 -16.06
N GLN A 51 3.69 -24.44 -16.94
CA GLN A 51 2.27 -24.19 -16.68
C GLN A 51 1.77 -25.03 -15.51
N CYS A 52 2.04 -26.35 -15.53
CA CYS A 52 1.77 -27.21 -14.39
C CYS A 52 2.53 -26.76 -13.12
N SER A 53 3.72 -26.17 -13.24
CA SER A 53 4.39 -25.57 -12.07
C SER A 53 3.59 -24.42 -11.45
N LYS A 54 2.98 -23.56 -12.27
CA LYS A 54 2.16 -22.43 -11.79
C LYS A 54 0.88 -22.97 -11.14
N ASP A 55 0.16 -23.86 -11.80
CA ASP A 55 -1.08 -24.44 -11.28
C ASP A 55 -0.85 -25.19 -9.97
N HIS A 56 0.26 -25.93 -9.88
CA HIS A 56 0.66 -26.60 -8.65
C HIS A 56 0.92 -25.61 -7.50
N LYS A 57 1.64 -24.51 -7.75
CA LYS A 57 1.94 -23.49 -6.74
C LYS A 57 0.67 -22.81 -6.23
N THR A 58 -0.30 -22.56 -7.12
CA THR A 58 -1.54 -21.87 -6.79
C THR A 58 -2.51 -22.78 -6.03
N ASN A 59 -2.66 -24.05 -6.44
CA ASN A 59 -3.81 -24.86 -6.01
C ASN A 59 -3.49 -26.18 -5.29
N GLN A 60 -2.30 -26.77 -5.50
CA GLN A 60 -2.06 -28.18 -5.11
C GLN A 60 -0.75 -28.42 -4.36
N CYS A 61 -0.04 -27.36 -3.93
CA CYS A 61 1.17 -27.53 -3.16
C CYS A 61 0.82 -27.76 -1.68
N PRO A 62 1.07 -28.95 -1.09
CA PRO A 62 0.68 -29.26 0.28
C PRO A 62 1.38 -28.37 1.32
N ALA A 63 2.56 -27.82 0.99
CA ALA A 63 3.23 -26.83 1.81
C ALA A 63 2.46 -25.50 1.93
N THR A 64 1.47 -25.26 1.06
CA THR A 64 0.58 -24.08 1.09
C THR A 64 -0.81 -24.42 1.68
N VAL A 65 -1.22 -25.69 1.68
CA VAL A 65 -2.57 -26.13 2.10
C VAL A 65 -2.61 -26.56 3.58
N GLY A 66 -1.47 -26.78 4.24
CA GLY A 66 -1.35 -27.21 5.64
C GLY A 66 -1.72 -26.21 6.75
N SER A 67 -2.59 -25.21 6.51
CA SER A 67 -3.11 -24.33 7.58
C SER A 67 -4.63 -24.32 7.72
N ASN A 68 -5.37 -25.15 6.98
CA ASN A 68 -6.80 -25.34 7.21
C ASN A 68 -7.09 -26.84 7.39
N ASN A 69 -6.98 -27.34 8.62
CA ASN A 69 -7.55 -28.65 8.99
C ASN A 69 -8.72 -28.40 9.96
N PRO A 70 -9.97 -28.79 9.65
CA PRO A 70 -11.06 -28.78 10.62
C PRO A 70 -10.90 -29.98 11.57
N SER A 71 -10.48 -29.72 12.81
CA SER A 71 -10.50 -30.71 13.90
C SER A 71 -11.90 -30.77 14.51
N PRO A 72 -12.55 -31.95 14.60
CA PRO A 72 -13.79 -32.09 15.34
C PRO A 72 -13.52 -32.39 16.83
N ALA A 73 -14.49 -31.99 17.67
CA ALA A 73 -14.74 -32.36 19.07
C ALA A 73 -14.21 -31.44 20.20
N ALA A 74 -15.18 -30.69 20.73
CA ALA A 74 -15.49 -30.43 22.15
C ALA A 74 -14.57 -29.49 22.98
N THR A 75 -15.09 -28.30 23.33
CA THR A 75 -15.72 -28.03 24.65
C THR A 75 -16.36 -26.62 24.61
N SER A 76 -17.57 -26.54 25.15
CA SER A 76 -18.54 -25.44 25.10
C SER A 76 -18.20 -24.21 25.94
N HIS A 77 -18.12 -23.04 25.29
CA HIS A 77 -18.40 -21.73 25.89
C HIS A 77 -19.24 -20.90 24.89
N PRO A 78 -20.45 -20.45 25.24
CA PRO A 78 -21.23 -19.57 24.38
C PRO A 78 -20.70 -18.15 24.59
N THR A 79 -19.79 -17.73 23.71
CA THR A 79 -19.63 -16.30 23.44
C THR A 79 -20.09 -16.12 22.00
N ASP A 80 -21.12 -15.30 21.82
CA ASP A 80 -21.66 -14.84 20.54
C ASP A 80 -20.58 -14.08 19.74
N ALA A 81 -19.57 -14.81 19.28
CA ALA A 81 -18.68 -14.41 18.22
C ALA A 81 -19.34 -14.80 16.90
N VAL A 82 -20.50 -14.20 16.61
CA VAL A 82 -20.95 -14.08 15.23
C VAL A 82 -19.85 -13.29 14.53
N THR A 83 -18.97 -14.01 13.84
CA THR A 83 -18.04 -13.49 12.83
C THR A 83 -18.88 -12.83 11.74
N LYS A 84 -19.38 -11.63 12.04
CA LYS A 84 -19.89 -10.73 11.02
C LYS A 84 -18.71 -10.48 10.11
N GLU A 85 -18.88 -10.84 8.85
CA GLU A 85 -17.90 -10.55 7.82
C GLU A 85 -17.53 -9.07 7.90
N SER A 86 -16.24 -8.77 7.81
CA SER A 86 -15.78 -7.40 8.03
C SER A 86 -16.39 -6.48 6.97
N GLN A 87 -16.86 -5.31 7.39
CA GLN A 87 -17.61 -4.44 6.49
C GLN A 87 -16.73 -3.75 5.44
N TYR A 88 -15.43 -3.65 5.73
CA TYR A 88 -14.47 -2.85 4.96
C TYR A 88 -13.58 -3.69 4.05
N VAL A 89 -13.26 -4.92 4.45
CA VAL A 89 -12.31 -5.78 3.74
C VAL A 89 -12.83 -7.22 3.66
N PRO A 90 -12.84 -7.86 2.48
CA PRO A 90 -13.16 -9.27 2.36
C PRO A 90 -12.27 -10.14 3.27
N SER A 91 -12.89 -11.13 3.93
CA SER A 91 -12.21 -12.05 4.85
C SER A 91 -11.04 -12.85 4.21
N THR A 92 -10.98 -12.90 2.88
CA THR A 92 -9.89 -13.52 2.13
C THR A 92 -8.56 -12.76 2.28
N ILE A 93 -8.60 -11.43 2.38
CA ILE A 93 -7.40 -10.60 2.47
C ILE A 93 -6.82 -10.65 3.90
N LEU A 94 -7.69 -10.60 4.91
CA LEU A 94 -7.30 -10.58 6.34
C LEU A 94 -6.47 -11.80 6.79
N LYS A 95 -6.66 -12.96 6.15
CA LYS A 95 -5.94 -14.20 6.51
C LYS A 95 -4.50 -14.25 6.03
N SER A 96 -4.14 -13.40 5.06
CA SER A 96 -2.86 -13.51 4.35
C SER A 96 -1.75 -12.65 4.95
N THR A 97 -2.10 -11.65 5.75
CA THR A 97 -1.19 -10.58 6.16
C THR A 97 -0.93 -10.61 7.65
N LYS A 98 0.19 -11.23 8.02
CA LYS A 98 0.81 -10.99 9.33
C LYS A 98 1.44 -9.60 9.29
N ILE A 99 0.75 -8.59 9.81
CA ILE A 99 1.32 -7.27 10.03
C ILE A 99 2.45 -7.45 11.05
N VAL A 100 3.70 -7.48 10.56
CA VAL A 100 4.88 -7.50 11.42
C VAL A 100 4.96 -6.11 12.03
N ARG A 101 4.59 -5.97 13.30
CA ARG A 101 4.86 -4.76 14.08
C ARG A 101 6.38 -4.71 14.29
N LYS A 102 7.10 -4.11 13.35
CA LYS A 102 8.52 -3.78 13.50
C LYS A 102 8.58 -2.87 14.74
N ARG A 103 9.32 -3.29 15.76
CA ARG A 103 9.50 -2.48 16.98
C ARG A 103 10.14 -1.18 16.54
N LYS A 104 9.38 -0.08 16.62
CA LYS A 104 9.86 1.29 16.39
C LYS A 104 11.14 1.45 17.19
N ARG A 105 12.27 1.60 16.50
CA ARG A 105 13.54 1.95 17.13
C ARG A 105 13.32 3.34 17.71
N GLU A 106 13.40 3.47 19.03
CA GLU A 106 13.38 4.76 19.72
C GLU A 106 14.56 5.56 19.16
N LYS A 107 14.26 6.41 18.17
CA LYS A 107 15.17 7.43 17.68
C LYS A 107 14.99 8.57 18.66
N GLU A 108 16.02 8.83 19.47
CA GLU A 108 16.07 9.95 20.39
C GLU A 108 15.77 11.22 19.59
N GLU A 109 14.61 11.83 19.85
CA GLU A 109 14.13 13.02 19.15
C GLU A 109 14.87 14.24 19.71
N GLU A 110 15.68 14.89 18.86
CA GLU A 110 16.18 16.23 19.09
C GLU A 110 14.98 17.19 19.05
N ASP A 111 14.76 17.86 20.18
CA ASP A 111 13.61 18.71 20.51
C ASP A 111 13.56 19.95 19.58
N SER A 112 12.89 19.80 18.45
CA SER A 112 12.61 20.88 17.50
C SER A 112 11.22 21.43 17.80
N ASP A 113 11.15 22.36 18.75
CA ASP A 113 9.99 23.10 19.28
C ASP A 113 9.23 23.99 18.25
N ASP A 114 9.28 23.64 16.96
CA ASP A 114 8.63 24.37 15.86
C ASP A 114 7.43 23.57 15.29
N GLU A 115 6.64 22.95 16.19
CA GLU A 115 5.36 22.35 15.81
C GLU A 115 4.31 23.45 15.61
N GLU A 116 4.12 23.85 14.34
CA GLU A 116 3.03 24.74 13.95
C GLU A 116 1.68 24.16 14.46
N PRO A 117 0.98 24.85 15.39
CA PRO A 117 -0.13 24.27 16.17
C PRO A 117 -1.39 23.95 15.36
N GLY A 118 -1.39 24.19 14.05
CA GLY A 118 -2.54 24.00 13.16
C GLY A 118 -2.84 22.55 12.79
N PHE A 119 -1.89 21.62 12.93
CA PHE A 119 -2.06 20.23 12.48
C PHE A 119 -2.18 19.20 13.61
N THR A 120 -1.99 19.60 14.87
CA THR A 120 -2.07 18.68 16.00
C THR A 120 -3.52 18.51 16.48
N ILE A 121 -3.91 17.26 16.74
CA ILE A 121 -5.25 16.95 17.27
C ILE A 121 -5.36 17.53 18.69
N THR A 122 -6.25 18.50 18.91
CA THR A 122 -6.42 19.14 20.22
C THR A 122 -6.90 18.14 21.28
N PRO A 123 -6.60 18.37 22.57
CA PRO A 123 -7.07 17.49 23.65
C PRO A 123 -8.59 17.34 23.69
N GLU A 124 -9.33 18.39 23.32
CA GLU A 124 -10.79 18.35 23.23
C GLU A 124 -11.27 17.40 22.11
N MET A 125 -10.66 17.46 20.93
CA MET A 125 -10.97 16.56 19.81
C MET A 125 -10.72 15.09 20.21
N LYS A 126 -9.60 14.82 20.92
CA LYS A 126 -9.30 13.46 21.44
C LYS A 126 -10.40 12.98 22.40
N LYS A 127 -10.81 13.83 23.36
CA LYS A 127 -11.88 13.51 24.32
C LYS A 127 -13.20 13.17 23.62
N ARG A 128 -13.58 13.92 22.57
CA ARG A 128 -14.79 13.64 21.77
C ARG A 128 -14.71 12.29 21.08
N LEU A 129 -13.57 11.96 20.46
CA LEU A 129 -13.34 10.67 19.81
C LEU A 129 -13.41 9.51 20.83
N GLU A 130 -12.80 9.63 22.00
CA GLU A 130 -12.83 8.60 23.06
C GLU A 130 -14.23 8.33 23.60
N GLN A 131 -15.02 9.38 23.81
CA GLN A 131 -16.38 9.27 24.35
C GLN A 131 -17.34 8.63 23.34
N SER A 132 -17.07 8.77 22.04
CA SER A 132 -17.94 8.27 20.98
C SER A 132 -18.09 6.74 21.01
N ALA A 133 -19.31 6.27 21.30
CA ALA A 133 -19.60 4.83 21.40
C ALA A 133 -19.57 4.15 20.01
N TRP A 134 -19.96 4.88 18.97
CA TRP A 134 -19.98 4.39 17.60
C TRP A 134 -18.56 4.06 17.11
N LEU A 135 -17.59 4.96 17.34
CA LEU A 135 -16.21 4.76 16.91
C LEU A 135 -15.59 3.54 17.61
N ARG A 136 -15.83 3.39 18.91
CA ARG A 136 -15.37 2.22 19.68
C ARG A 136 -15.97 0.91 19.18
N LYS A 137 -17.20 0.93 18.65
CA LYS A 137 -17.83 -0.24 18.03
C LYS A 137 -17.21 -0.53 16.67
N GLU A 138 -17.00 0.49 15.86
CA GLU A 138 -16.45 0.36 14.51
C GLU A 138 -14.98 -0.09 14.53
N LEU A 139 -14.16 0.44 15.44
CA LEU A 139 -12.76 0.04 15.62
C LEU A 139 -12.59 -1.41 16.11
N LYS A 140 -13.66 -2.10 16.54
CA LYS A 140 -13.61 -3.54 16.82
C LYS A 140 -13.58 -4.36 15.53
N ASP A 141 -14.04 -3.82 14.40
CA ASP A 141 -13.99 -4.48 13.10
C ASP A 141 -12.54 -4.82 12.71
N GLY A 142 -12.33 -6.06 12.29
CA GLY A 142 -11.00 -6.55 11.90
C GLY A 142 -10.52 -5.96 10.56
N GLY A 143 -11.44 -5.69 9.65
CA GLY A 143 -11.18 -5.08 8.34
C GLY A 143 -10.72 -3.64 8.46
N LEU A 144 -11.41 -2.85 9.28
CA LEU A 144 -11.04 -1.46 9.52
C LEU A 144 -9.65 -1.35 10.14
N ARG A 145 -9.36 -2.14 11.19
CA ARG A 145 -8.03 -2.17 11.83
C ARG A 145 -6.92 -2.59 10.87
N TYR A 146 -7.22 -3.50 9.96
CA TYR A 146 -6.29 -3.91 8.92
C TYR A 146 -5.98 -2.76 7.95
N LEU A 147 -6.99 -2.02 7.49
CA LEU A 147 -6.79 -0.85 6.61
C LEU A 147 -5.94 0.23 7.29
N ILE A 148 -6.25 0.57 8.54
CA ILE A 148 -5.48 1.56 9.31
C ILE A 148 -4.02 1.09 9.44
N GLY A 149 -3.81 -0.17 9.83
CA GLY A 149 -2.46 -0.74 9.93
C GLY A 149 -1.69 -0.75 8.61
N MET A 150 -2.36 -0.97 7.48
CA MET A 150 -1.76 -0.90 6.15
C MET A 150 -1.35 0.53 5.79
N ILE A 151 -2.17 1.53 6.11
CA ILE A 151 -1.85 2.94 5.88
C ILE A 151 -0.66 3.37 6.75
N ASP A 152 -0.65 2.97 8.02
CA ASP A 152 0.45 3.30 8.94
C ASP A 152 1.77 2.63 8.53
N ALA A 153 1.71 1.37 8.08
CA ALA A 153 2.88 0.65 7.59
C ALA A 153 3.46 1.23 6.29
N ALA A 154 2.66 1.93 5.48
CA ALA A 154 3.13 2.55 4.24
C ALA A 154 4.14 3.69 4.47
N SER A 155 4.35 4.12 5.72
CA SER A 155 5.23 5.24 6.06
C SER A 155 6.66 4.84 6.45
N ASP A 156 6.96 3.56 6.69
CA ASP A 156 8.10 3.18 7.56
C ASP A 156 9.24 2.40 6.87
N ASP A 157 9.19 2.16 5.55
CA ASP A 157 10.16 1.25 4.88
C ASP A 157 10.87 1.79 3.62
N GLU A 158 10.72 3.06 3.23
CA GLU A 158 11.19 3.52 1.90
C GLU A 158 12.39 4.49 1.90
N GLU A 159 13.12 4.70 3.01
CA GLU A 159 14.29 5.60 3.00
C GLU A 159 15.68 4.92 2.91
N GLU A 160 15.84 3.63 3.21
CA GLU A 160 17.20 3.05 3.31
C GLU A 160 17.75 2.39 2.02
N ASP A 161 16.95 2.04 1.00
CA ASP A 161 17.44 1.23 -0.13
C ASP A 161 17.25 1.80 -1.56
N CYS A 162 16.52 2.90 -1.76
CA CYS A 162 16.29 3.44 -3.10
C CYS A 162 17.33 4.51 -3.53
N ASN A 163 18.24 4.90 -2.64
CA ASN A 163 19.16 6.04 -2.78
C ASN A 163 20.32 5.85 -3.78
N LYS A 164 20.25 4.87 -4.70
CA LYS A 164 21.38 4.54 -5.59
C LYS A 164 21.12 4.57 -7.09
N LYS A 165 19.90 4.80 -7.61
CA LYS A 165 19.67 4.61 -9.06
C LYS A 165 18.86 5.63 -9.87
N ARG A 166 18.39 6.77 -9.34
CA ARG A 166 17.53 7.66 -10.15
C ARG A 166 17.79 9.16 -10.01
N SER A 167 19.02 9.57 -10.28
CA SER A 167 19.31 10.94 -10.73
C SER A 167 18.79 11.12 -12.18
N ASN A 168 17.50 11.40 -12.40
CA ASN A 168 17.04 12.19 -13.57
C ASN A 168 15.52 12.49 -13.66
N LYS A 169 14.70 12.23 -12.64
CA LYS A 169 13.26 12.46 -12.77
C LYS A 169 12.90 13.90 -12.42
N LYS A 170 12.99 14.77 -13.43
CA LYS A 170 12.52 16.17 -13.40
C LYS A 170 11.11 16.28 -12.80
N GLY A 171 10.96 17.10 -11.76
CA GLY A 171 9.74 17.83 -11.40
C GLY A 171 8.46 16.99 -11.25
N SER A 172 8.44 16.02 -10.33
CA SER A 172 7.16 15.43 -9.94
C SER A 172 6.36 16.47 -9.18
N LYS A 173 5.24 16.94 -9.74
CA LYS A 173 4.26 17.90 -9.18
C LYS A 173 3.64 17.49 -7.82
N TYR A 174 4.17 16.43 -7.20
CA TYR A 174 3.76 15.86 -5.92
C TYR A 174 4.88 15.92 -4.86
N GLU A 175 5.87 16.81 -5.02
CA GLU A 175 6.80 17.13 -3.93
C GLU A 175 6.00 17.60 -2.71
N GLY A 176 5.91 16.74 -1.69
CA GLY A 176 5.18 17.00 -0.44
C GLY A 176 4.11 15.96 -0.06
N VAL A 177 3.67 15.10 -0.98
CA VAL A 177 2.70 14.05 -0.62
C VAL A 177 3.44 12.85 -0.03
N THR A 178 3.33 12.67 1.28
CA THR A 178 3.95 11.52 1.96
C THR A 178 3.33 10.20 1.47
N PRO A 179 4.10 9.09 1.45
CA PRO A 179 3.57 7.77 1.09
C PRO A 179 2.34 7.37 1.91
N ARG A 180 2.29 7.78 3.19
CA ARG A 180 1.15 7.60 4.08
C ARG A 180 -0.10 8.33 3.58
N VAL A 181 0.01 9.59 3.18
CA VAL A 181 -1.11 10.37 2.61
C VAL A 181 -1.59 9.73 1.31
N LEU A 182 -0.67 9.27 0.46
CA LEU A 182 -1.03 8.57 -0.77
C LEU A 182 -1.76 7.24 -0.50
N ALA A 183 -1.31 6.46 0.50
CA ALA A 183 -1.97 5.23 0.93
C ALA A 183 -3.38 5.48 1.50
N LEU A 184 -3.54 6.56 2.26
CA LEU A 184 -4.83 7.00 2.75
C LEU A 184 -5.77 7.35 1.59
N ALA A 185 -5.31 8.15 0.63
CA ALA A 185 -6.10 8.53 -0.56
C ALA A 185 -6.53 7.29 -1.36
N ARG A 186 -5.61 6.36 -1.64
CA ARG A 186 -5.92 5.09 -2.32
C ARG A 186 -6.95 4.26 -1.55
N SER A 187 -6.83 4.20 -0.22
CA SER A 187 -7.76 3.44 0.62
C SER A 187 -9.15 4.06 0.63
N LYS A 188 -9.26 5.41 0.67
CA LYS A 188 -10.55 6.10 0.55
C LYS A 188 -11.21 5.82 -0.80
N CYS A 189 -10.46 5.85 -1.91
CA CYS A 189 -11.00 5.55 -3.24
C CYS A 189 -11.42 4.09 -3.42
N SER A 190 -10.68 3.14 -2.83
CA SER A 190 -10.95 1.70 -3.01
C SER A 190 -12.05 1.19 -2.06
N HIS A 191 -12.27 1.88 -0.94
CA HIS A 191 -13.20 1.46 0.11
C HIS A 191 -14.16 2.62 0.46
N PRO A 192 -15.31 2.76 -0.22
CA PRO A 192 -16.21 3.88 0.00
C PRO A 192 -16.74 3.96 1.43
N LYS A 193 -16.99 2.82 2.08
CA LYS A 193 -17.35 2.77 3.50
C LYS A 193 -16.25 3.33 4.41
N PHE A 194 -14.98 3.07 4.07
CA PHE A 194 -13.85 3.63 4.81
C PHE A 194 -13.78 5.13 4.63
N ALA A 195 -14.08 5.65 3.43
CA ALA A 195 -14.18 7.08 3.21
C ALA A 195 -15.26 7.72 4.09
N SER A 196 -16.48 7.17 4.11
CA SER A 196 -17.56 7.64 4.99
C SER A 196 -17.20 7.55 6.47
N PHE A 197 -16.49 6.49 6.87
CA PHE A 197 -15.97 6.35 8.24
C PHE A 197 -15.00 7.49 8.60
N VAL A 198 -14.05 7.80 7.72
CA VAL A 198 -13.09 8.90 7.93
C VAL A 198 -13.83 10.24 8.05
N ASP A 199 -14.80 10.49 7.19
CA ASP A 199 -15.56 11.73 7.20
C ASP A 199 -16.39 11.85 8.50
N GLN A 200 -17.05 10.77 8.93
CA GLN A 200 -17.79 10.71 10.20
C GLN A 200 -16.86 10.87 11.43
N MET A 201 -15.65 10.32 11.37
CA MET A 201 -14.62 10.49 12.39
C MET A 201 -14.20 11.95 12.48
N LEU A 202 -13.99 12.63 11.35
CA LEU A 202 -13.64 14.05 11.30
C LEU A 202 -14.78 14.95 11.79
N SER A 203 -16.04 14.62 11.46
CA SER A 203 -17.21 15.31 12.01
C SER A 203 -17.32 15.12 13.53
N THR A 204 -17.08 13.90 14.04
CA THR A 204 -17.10 13.61 15.49
C THR A 204 -15.99 14.37 16.23
N ALA A 205 -14.82 14.50 15.61
CA ALA A 205 -13.74 15.33 16.14
C ALA A 205 -14.08 16.84 16.11
N GLY A 206 -15.10 17.28 15.35
CA GLY A 206 -15.44 18.68 15.17
C GLY A 206 -14.57 19.40 14.14
N VAL A 207 -13.84 18.65 13.30
CA VAL A 207 -13.05 19.21 12.18
C VAL A 207 -13.96 19.63 11.04
N LEU A 208 -14.99 18.82 10.77
CA LEU A 208 -16.04 19.12 9.80
C LEU A 208 -17.25 19.59 10.57
N GLN A 209 -17.76 20.78 10.26
CA GLN A 209 -19.03 21.26 10.78
C GLN A 209 -20.13 20.88 9.78
N PRO A 210 -21.28 20.38 10.25
CA PRO A 210 -22.46 20.31 9.42
C PRO A 210 -22.81 21.75 9.01
N VAL A 211 -23.09 21.97 7.73
CA VAL A 211 -23.57 23.27 7.26
C VAL A 211 -25.02 23.40 7.75
N GLU A 212 -25.19 24.00 8.93
CA GLU A 212 -26.51 24.28 9.48
C GLU A 212 -27.19 25.35 8.60
N GLY A 213 -28.26 24.97 7.89
CA GLY A 213 -29.09 25.93 7.13
C GLY A 213 -29.35 25.61 5.66
N VAL A 214 -28.92 24.46 5.15
CA VAL A 214 -29.35 23.96 3.85
C VAL A 214 -29.87 22.55 4.01
N ASP A 215 -31.16 22.36 3.78
CA ASP A 215 -31.86 21.06 3.79
C ASP A 215 -31.41 20.13 2.64
N ASN A 216 -30.23 20.37 2.06
CA ASN A 216 -29.62 19.55 1.03
C ASN A 216 -28.67 18.54 1.69
N GLU A 217 -29.14 17.31 1.79
CA GLU A 217 -28.39 16.15 2.27
C GLU A 217 -27.17 15.90 1.36
N GLY A 218 -25.97 16.38 1.75
CA GLY A 218 -24.73 15.90 1.12
C GLY A 218 -23.53 16.85 1.08
N GLN A 219 -23.64 18.11 1.50
CA GLN A 219 -22.51 19.05 1.39
C GLN A 219 -21.87 19.35 2.76
N LEU A 220 -20.70 18.77 3.01
CA LEU A 220 -19.85 19.09 4.17
C LEU A 220 -18.88 20.21 3.75
N SER A 221 -18.83 21.33 4.49
CA SER A 221 -17.80 22.35 4.31
C SER A 221 -16.65 22.11 5.29
N LEU A 222 -15.41 22.31 4.83
CA LEU A 222 -14.29 22.41 5.76
C LEU A 222 -14.45 23.73 6.53
N VAL A 223 -14.41 23.65 7.86
CA VAL A 223 -14.29 24.85 8.69
C VAL A 223 -12.97 25.51 8.30
N ASN A 224 -13.03 26.79 7.93
CA ASN A 224 -11.83 27.61 7.86
C ASN A 224 -11.25 27.68 9.27
N VAL A 225 -10.36 26.75 9.61
CA VAL A 225 -9.46 26.92 10.75
C VAL A 225 -8.75 28.24 10.46
N PRO A 226 -8.87 29.26 11.33
CA PRO A 226 -8.11 30.49 11.15
C PRO A 226 -6.65 30.07 11.11
N ARG A 227 -6.07 30.06 9.92
CA ARG A 227 -4.64 29.97 9.73
C ARG A 227 -4.11 31.17 10.48
N SER A 228 -3.57 30.94 11.68
CA SER A 228 -2.90 31.97 12.46
C SER A 228 -1.81 32.49 11.54
N CYS A 229 -2.06 33.64 10.95
CA CYS A 229 -1.16 34.30 10.03
C CYS A 229 0.12 34.55 10.82
N ARG A 230 1.10 33.71 10.54
CA ARG A 230 2.54 33.90 10.73
C ARG A 230 2.84 35.38 10.94
N SER A 231 3.02 35.77 12.21
CA SER A 231 3.48 37.09 12.57
C SER A 231 4.76 37.34 11.79
N GLN A 232 4.70 38.25 10.82
CA GLN A 232 5.87 38.83 10.20
C GLN A 232 6.72 39.40 11.33
N THR A 233 7.85 38.75 11.61
CA THR A 233 8.96 39.45 12.22
C THR A 233 9.43 40.47 11.20
N ASP A 234 9.08 41.72 11.48
CA ASP A 234 9.55 42.94 10.84
C ASP A 234 11.07 43.04 11.07
N ASP A 235 11.85 42.34 10.27
CA ASP A 235 13.27 42.66 10.12
C ASP A 235 13.40 43.63 8.96
N GLY A 236 13.39 44.92 9.33
CA GLY A 236 13.58 46.05 8.44
C GLY A 236 14.80 45.85 7.53
N ARG A 237 14.53 45.60 6.26
CA ARG A 237 15.48 45.80 5.17
C ARG A 237 14.82 46.61 4.06
N ASP A 238 15.18 47.87 4.11
CA ASP A 238 15.29 48.86 3.04
C ASP A 238 14.88 48.37 1.63
N SER A 239 13.74 48.92 1.20
CA SER A 239 13.48 49.47 -0.13
C SER A 239 14.43 49.04 -1.26
N THR A 240 13.99 48.10 -2.08
CA THR A 240 14.32 48.16 -3.51
C THR A 240 13.08 47.86 -4.34
N VAL A 241 12.57 48.94 -4.93
CA VAL A 241 11.55 48.96 -5.96
C VAL A 241 11.94 48.08 -7.15
N CYS A 242 11.06 47.16 -7.55
CA CYS A 242 11.01 46.61 -8.90
C CYS A 242 9.52 46.25 -9.16
N SER A 243 8.75 47.22 -9.65
CA SER A 243 8.39 47.35 -11.07
C SER A 243 7.83 46.05 -11.64
N SER A 244 6.51 46.07 -11.75
CA SER A 244 5.64 45.22 -12.52
C SER A 244 6.19 44.98 -13.92
N ASP A 245 6.10 43.75 -14.41
CA ASP A 245 5.78 43.52 -15.81
C ASP A 245 4.99 42.21 -15.94
N GLU A 246 3.99 42.33 -16.81
CA GLU A 246 2.87 41.47 -17.06
C GLU A 246 3.27 40.28 -17.98
N GLU A 247 2.26 39.51 -18.40
CA GLU A 247 2.26 38.60 -19.55
C GLU A 247 2.99 37.24 -19.42
N SER A 248 2.23 36.14 -19.35
CA SER A 248 2.24 35.14 -20.43
C SER A 248 1.32 33.95 -20.14
N SER A 249 0.20 33.99 -20.85
CA SER A 249 -0.61 32.86 -21.26
C SER A 249 0.20 31.87 -22.10
N GLY A 250 0.10 30.58 -21.78
CA GLY A 250 0.66 29.50 -22.57
C GLY A 250 -0.16 28.23 -22.38
N SER A 251 -1.05 27.96 -23.33
CA SER A 251 -1.82 26.74 -23.47
C SER A 251 -1.24 25.91 -24.61
N ASP A 252 -0.59 24.80 -24.31
CA ASP A 252 -0.10 23.82 -25.27
C ASP A 252 -0.93 22.54 -25.19
N ASP A 253 -1.92 22.49 -26.08
CA ASP A 253 -2.67 21.32 -26.50
C ASP A 253 -1.75 20.46 -27.39
N SER A 254 -1.48 19.22 -27.00
CA SER A 254 -0.69 18.28 -27.81
C SER A 254 -1.47 16.99 -27.95
N SER A 255 -2.40 17.01 -28.90
CA SER A 255 -3.09 15.84 -29.43
C SER A 255 -2.16 15.13 -30.42
N SER A 256 -1.46 14.07 -30.00
CA SER A 256 -0.72 13.17 -30.91
C SER A 256 -1.56 11.95 -31.24
N SER A 257 -2.16 11.96 -32.43
CA SER A 257 -2.87 10.83 -33.03
C SER A 257 -1.94 10.17 -34.04
N ASP A 258 -1.24 9.12 -33.65
CA ASP A 258 -0.47 8.28 -34.58
C ASP A 258 -1.38 7.17 -35.10
N SER A 259 -1.72 7.27 -36.38
CA SER A 259 -2.40 6.25 -37.17
C SER A 259 -1.38 5.73 -38.17
N ASP A 260 -0.79 4.56 -37.90
CA ASP A 260 0.01 3.86 -38.90
C ASP A 260 -0.94 3.03 -39.79
N ASP A 261 -1.10 3.54 -41.00
CA ASP A 261 -1.66 2.94 -42.19
C ASP A 261 -0.50 2.26 -42.94
N ASP A 262 -0.55 0.94 -43.10
CA ASP A 262 0.28 0.20 -44.05
C ASP A 262 -0.57 -0.90 -44.68
N GLY A 263 -0.87 -0.71 -45.96
CA GLY A 263 -1.48 -1.70 -46.83
C GLY A 263 -0.43 -2.54 -47.56
N GLU A 264 -0.68 -3.85 -47.68
CA GLU A 264 -0.86 -4.63 -48.91
C GLU A 264 -1.13 -6.11 -48.56
#